data_AF-A0A7V4YX26-F1
#
_entry.id   AF-A0A7V4YX26-F1
#
_cell.length_a   1.000
_cell.length_b   1.000
_cell.length_c   1.000
_cell.angle_alpha   90.00
_cell.angle_beta   90.00
_cell.angle_gamma   90.00
#
_symmetry.space_group_name_H-M   'P 1'
#
loop_
_entity.id
_entity.type
_entity.pdbx_description
1 polymer ?
#
loop_
_entity_poly.entity_id
_entity_poly.type
_entity_poly.pdbx_seq_one_letter_code
_entity_poly.pdbx_strand_id
1 'polypeptide(L)'
;MKRYLAQLLADLETAARLAPEPSSYAFRMPFRDDDDDDTRTDGLHVRYVRLSDLFGLPPDAFPPVERLTKAQVTDLLNALESLWRAWHISWECPSRLTARPRYSLMVDWMYRETVAYHHDFGAEINFCCYREQGGCPLGGGENCFCQEVEDIAQSSVDAWEEYHRSQMEEPKRSPVEEFYDWLRQDEPSEFDWDVDEEREAWRKFTVEEDVMAWLYFYRPDVNAELQGDEPEPSPEDFDDFDWFDFRNDKDDEFPLPF
;
A
#
# COMPACT_ATOMS: atom_id res chain seq x y z
N MET A 1 37.92 -19.66 -29.77
CA MET A 1 36.65 -19.29 -29.11
C MET A 1 36.20 -20.30 -28.07
N LYS A 2 35.94 -21.59 -28.39
CA LYS A 2 35.45 -22.56 -27.37
C LYS A 2 36.32 -22.66 -26.11
N ARG A 3 37.64 -22.77 -26.26
CA ARG A 3 38.58 -22.82 -25.11
C ARG A 3 38.55 -21.54 -24.26
N TYR A 4 38.49 -20.39 -24.91
CA TYR A 4 38.39 -19.09 -24.26
C TYR A 4 37.12 -18.97 -23.42
N LEU A 5 35.97 -19.37 -23.98
CA LEU A 5 34.70 -19.37 -23.26
C LEU A 5 34.70 -20.34 -22.07
N ALA A 6 35.30 -21.52 -22.22
CA ALA A 6 35.43 -22.46 -21.11
C ALA A 6 36.27 -21.87 -19.96
N GLN A 7 37.33 -21.12 -20.28
CA GLN A 7 38.12 -20.41 -19.29
C GLN A 7 37.32 -19.28 -18.64
N LEU A 8 36.65 -18.43 -19.44
CA LEU A 8 35.83 -17.34 -18.91
C LEU A 8 34.71 -17.84 -17.98
N LEU A 9 34.06 -18.97 -18.32
CA LEU A 9 33.05 -19.59 -17.47
C LEU A 9 33.65 -20.09 -16.15
N ALA A 10 34.85 -20.67 -16.18
CA ALA A 10 35.55 -21.09 -14.97
C ALA A 10 35.98 -19.89 -14.10
N ASP A 11 36.39 -18.78 -14.73
CA ASP A 11 36.75 -17.55 -14.04
C ASP A 11 35.51 -16.91 -13.38
N LEU A 12 34.37 -16.88 -14.08
CA LEU A 12 33.08 -16.44 -13.52
C LEU A 12 32.64 -17.30 -12.33
N GLU A 13 32.76 -18.62 -12.44
CA GLU A 13 32.45 -19.54 -11.33
C GLU A 13 33.40 -19.33 -10.14
N THR A 14 34.68 -19.10 -10.41
CA THR A 14 35.66 -18.81 -9.36
C THR A 14 35.34 -17.48 -8.66
N ALA A 15 35.00 -16.43 -9.42
CA ALA A 15 34.57 -15.14 -8.88
C ALA A 15 33.27 -15.26 -8.05
N ALA A 16 32.35 -16.14 -8.45
CA ALA A 16 31.14 -16.41 -7.69
C ALA A 16 31.43 -17.12 -6.36
N ARG A 17 32.41 -18.03 -6.31
CA ARG A 17 32.85 -18.69 -5.07
C ARG A 17 33.63 -17.77 -4.13
N LEU A 18 34.20 -16.69 -4.64
CA LEU A 18 34.87 -15.66 -3.86
C LEU A 18 33.89 -14.62 -3.29
N ALA A 19 32.61 -14.72 -3.63
CA ALA A 19 31.59 -13.84 -3.05
C ALA A 19 31.59 -13.98 -1.52
N PRO A 20 31.39 -12.88 -0.77
CA PRO A 20 31.26 -12.96 0.67
C PRO A 20 30.09 -13.88 1.02
N GLU A 21 30.28 -14.73 2.03
CA GLU A 21 29.14 -15.48 2.56
C GLU A 21 28.08 -14.47 3.03
N PRO A 22 26.78 -14.71 2.75
CA PRO A 22 25.72 -13.88 3.29
C PRO A 22 25.96 -13.81 4.79
N SER A 23 26.20 -12.60 5.29
CA SER A 23 26.38 -12.43 6.71
C SER A 23 25.12 -13.00 7.36
N SER A 24 25.27 -13.84 8.37
CA SER A 24 24.16 -14.53 9.04
C SER A 24 23.26 -13.57 9.85
N TYR A 25 23.25 -12.29 9.45
CA TYR A 25 22.45 -11.18 9.95
C TYR A 25 20.94 -11.36 9.83
N ALA A 26 20.47 -12.54 9.41
CA ALA A 26 19.11 -13.04 9.65
C ALA A 26 18.68 -13.02 11.15
N PHE A 27 19.56 -12.62 12.08
CA PHE A 27 19.26 -12.50 13.52
C PHE A 27 19.40 -11.10 14.15
N ARG A 28 19.60 -10.03 13.36
CA ARG A 28 19.56 -8.63 13.87
C ARG A 28 18.87 -7.75 12.81
N MET A 29 17.68 -7.19 12.98
CA MET A 29 16.87 -6.94 14.18
C MET A 29 15.39 -7.00 13.82
N PRO A 30 14.55 -7.76 14.55
CA PRO A 30 13.14 -7.49 14.59
C PRO A 30 12.96 -6.37 15.64
N PHE A 31 12.59 -5.17 15.20
CA PHE A 31 12.12 -4.10 16.08
C PHE A 31 13.15 -3.56 17.10
N ARG A 32 13.83 -2.48 16.72
CA ARG A 32 14.13 -1.41 17.66
C ARG A 32 13.35 -0.19 17.19
N ASP A 33 12.04 -0.27 17.41
CA ASP A 33 11.25 0.92 17.67
C ASP A 33 11.79 1.54 18.97
N ASP A 34 11.73 2.86 19.06
CA ASP A 34 12.20 3.69 20.19
C ASP A 34 13.71 4.04 20.14
N ASP A 35 14.05 5.04 19.32
CA ASP A 35 14.45 6.35 19.86
C ASP A 35 14.94 7.27 18.72
N ASP A 36 14.26 8.41 18.60
CA ASP A 36 14.48 9.54 17.68
C ASP A 36 15.89 10.16 17.79
N ASP A 37 16.91 9.50 17.24
CA ASP A 37 18.24 10.12 17.05
C ASP A 37 18.80 9.86 15.65
N ASP A 38 18.43 10.76 14.74
CA ASP A 38 18.70 10.85 13.29
C ASP A 38 20.20 10.93 12.90
N THR A 39 21.13 10.55 13.79
CA THR A 39 22.58 10.68 13.58
C THR A 39 23.30 9.34 13.39
N ARG A 40 22.58 8.21 13.32
CA ARG A 40 23.15 6.86 13.23
C ARG A 40 23.33 6.26 11.83
N THR A 41 23.39 7.09 10.79
CA THR A 41 23.74 6.64 9.42
C THR A 41 25.17 6.12 9.28
N ASP A 42 26.03 6.29 10.30
CA ASP A 42 27.40 5.76 10.34
C ASP A 42 27.52 4.22 10.32
N GLY A 43 26.40 3.47 10.40
CA GLY A 43 26.40 2.00 10.42
C GLY A 43 26.41 1.31 9.06
N LEU A 44 25.88 1.93 7.99
CA LEU A 44 25.80 1.32 6.66
C LEU A 44 26.93 1.85 5.78
N HIS A 45 28.06 1.16 5.77
CA HIS A 45 29.20 1.50 4.92
C HIS A 45 28.91 1.14 3.46
N VAL A 46 28.11 1.96 2.79
CA VAL A 46 27.87 1.86 1.34
C VAL A 46 29.14 2.30 0.61
N ARG A 47 29.65 1.45 -0.28
CA ARG A 47 30.79 1.77 -1.13
C ARG A 47 30.34 1.85 -2.58
N TYR A 48 30.68 2.93 -3.26
CA TYR A 48 30.52 3.02 -4.70
C TYR A 48 31.66 2.28 -5.38
N VAL A 49 31.36 1.15 -6.01
CA VAL A 49 32.36 0.28 -6.65
C VAL A 49 31.88 -0.07 -8.05
N ARG A 50 32.81 -0.20 -9.00
CA ARG A 50 32.49 -0.76 -10.31
C ARG A 50 32.42 -2.28 -10.21
N LEU A 51 31.45 -2.89 -10.89
CA LEU A 51 31.28 -4.35 -10.83
C LEU A 51 32.49 -5.10 -11.42
N SER A 52 33.15 -4.55 -12.44
CA SER A 52 34.39 -5.11 -13.00
C SER A 52 35.51 -5.19 -11.95
N ASP A 53 35.66 -4.15 -11.13
CA ASP A 53 36.62 -4.12 -10.03
C ASP A 53 36.19 -5.05 -8.89
N LEU A 54 34.89 -5.12 -8.60
CA LEU A 54 34.31 -5.98 -7.56
C LEU A 54 34.57 -7.46 -7.83
N PHE A 55 34.38 -7.90 -9.09
CA PHE A 55 34.58 -9.29 -9.49
C PHE A 55 36.04 -9.62 -9.87
N GLY A 56 36.89 -8.60 -10.03
CA GLY A 56 38.25 -8.76 -10.54
C GLY A 56 38.31 -9.22 -12.01
N LEU A 57 37.27 -8.91 -12.79
CA LEU A 57 37.17 -9.29 -14.20
C LEU A 57 37.22 -8.04 -15.09
N PRO A 58 38.25 -7.87 -15.92
CA PRO A 58 38.32 -6.71 -16.81
C PRO A 58 37.22 -6.80 -17.87
N PRO A 59 36.67 -5.66 -18.32
CA PRO A 59 35.61 -5.61 -19.32
C PRO A 59 36.02 -6.28 -20.65
N ASP A 60 37.30 -6.18 -21.01
CA ASP A 60 37.88 -6.78 -22.22
C ASP A 60 37.87 -8.32 -22.20
N ALA A 61 37.61 -8.94 -21.04
CA ALA A 61 37.41 -10.38 -20.93
C ALA A 61 36.09 -10.84 -21.57
N PHE A 62 35.11 -9.96 -21.75
CA PHE A 62 33.83 -10.33 -22.32
C PHE A 62 33.84 -10.19 -23.85
N PRO A 63 33.63 -11.29 -24.60
CA PRO A 63 33.61 -11.22 -26.05
C PRO A 63 32.35 -10.47 -26.52
N PRO A 64 32.45 -9.72 -27.63
CA PRO A 64 31.31 -9.00 -28.19
C PRO A 64 30.27 -9.99 -28.74
N VAL A 65 28.99 -9.63 -28.64
CA VAL A 65 27.84 -10.54 -28.86
C VAL A 65 27.77 -11.10 -30.28
N GLU A 66 28.31 -10.38 -31.27
CA GLU A 66 28.34 -10.77 -32.68
C GLU A 66 29.23 -12.00 -32.91
N ARG A 67 30.19 -12.25 -32.02
CA ARG A 67 31.14 -13.37 -32.11
C ARG A 67 30.62 -14.64 -31.42
N LEU A 68 29.46 -14.57 -30.76
CA LEU A 68 28.91 -15.64 -29.95
C LEU A 68 27.71 -16.31 -30.63
N THR A 69 27.65 -17.64 -30.49
CA THR A 69 26.44 -18.40 -30.87
C THR A 69 25.34 -18.19 -29.84
N LYS A 70 24.08 -18.45 -30.21
CA LYS A 70 22.94 -18.31 -29.30
C LYS A 70 23.12 -19.12 -28.01
N ALA A 71 23.58 -20.37 -28.12
CA ALA A 71 23.85 -21.23 -26.96
C ALA A 71 24.94 -20.63 -26.05
N GLN A 72 26.04 -20.14 -26.62
CA GLN A 72 27.14 -19.53 -25.86
C GLN A 72 26.70 -18.26 -25.12
N VAL A 73 25.82 -17.44 -25.74
CA VAL A 73 25.26 -16.27 -25.08
C VAL A 73 24.40 -16.69 -23.89
N THR A 74 23.54 -17.70 -24.05
CA THR A 74 22.73 -18.23 -22.95
C THR A 74 23.60 -18.78 -21.81
N ASP A 75 24.64 -19.54 -22.12
CA ASP A 75 25.56 -20.10 -21.11
C ASP A 75 26.28 -19.00 -20.33
N LEU A 76 26.82 -17.98 -21.03
CA LEU A 76 27.47 -16.83 -20.40
C LEU A 76 26.50 -16.00 -19.57
N LEU A 77 25.29 -15.78 -20.08
CA LEU A 77 24.26 -15.03 -19.38
C LEU A 77 23.89 -15.73 -18.07
N ASN A 78 23.65 -17.04 -18.10
CA ASN A 78 23.35 -17.82 -16.90
C ASN A 78 24.50 -17.75 -15.87
N ALA A 79 25.75 -17.81 -16.33
CA ALA A 79 26.92 -17.68 -15.46
C ALA A 79 27.04 -16.28 -14.84
N LEU A 80 26.77 -15.22 -15.62
CA LEU A 80 26.73 -13.84 -15.12
C LEU A 80 25.63 -13.63 -14.09
N GLU A 81 24.43 -14.16 -14.33
CA GLU A 81 23.34 -14.11 -13.35
C GLU A 81 23.68 -14.86 -12.07
N SER A 82 24.31 -16.03 -12.19
CA SER A 82 24.79 -16.79 -11.04
C SER A 82 25.83 -16.00 -10.25
N LEU A 83 26.75 -15.31 -10.93
CA LEU A 83 27.74 -14.43 -10.32
C LEU A 83 27.04 -13.28 -9.58
N TRP A 84 26.13 -12.56 -10.22
CA TRP A 84 25.44 -11.42 -9.59
C TRP A 84 24.63 -11.86 -8.36
N ARG A 85 23.93 -13.01 -8.43
CA ARG A 85 23.23 -13.58 -7.25
C ARG A 85 24.18 -13.94 -6.13
N ALA A 86 25.33 -14.53 -6.44
CA ALA A 86 26.32 -14.90 -5.43
C ALA A 86 26.82 -13.68 -4.66
N TRP A 87 26.93 -12.53 -5.33
CA TRP A 87 27.32 -11.26 -4.72
C TRP A 87 26.16 -10.45 -4.13
N HIS A 88 24.96 -11.05 -4.00
CA HIS A 88 23.74 -10.38 -3.52
C HIS A 88 23.32 -9.17 -4.36
N ILE A 89 23.68 -9.15 -5.63
CA ILE A 89 23.25 -8.08 -6.53
C ILE A 89 21.86 -8.43 -7.03
N SER A 90 20.85 -7.66 -6.66
CA SER A 90 19.52 -7.75 -7.25
C SER A 90 19.51 -6.95 -8.56
N TRP A 91 18.85 -7.51 -9.57
CA TRP A 91 18.66 -6.83 -10.84
C TRP A 91 17.29 -7.17 -11.38
N GLU A 92 16.65 -6.17 -11.99
CA GLU A 92 15.38 -6.35 -12.67
C GLU A 92 15.57 -6.22 -14.17
N CYS A 93 15.60 -7.36 -14.87
CA CYS A 93 15.63 -7.37 -16.32
C CYS A 93 14.23 -7.67 -16.88
N PRO A 94 13.71 -6.84 -17.81
CA PRO A 94 12.47 -7.14 -18.51
C PRO A 94 12.49 -8.54 -19.16
N SER A 95 11.43 -9.31 -18.94
CA SER A 95 11.31 -10.71 -19.41
C SER A 95 11.26 -10.83 -20.94
N ARG A 96 10.86 -9.77 -21.64
CA ARG A 96 10.75 -9.71 -23.10
C ARG A 96 12.10 -9.56 -23.81
N LEU A 97 13.16 -9.20 -23.09
CA LEU A 97 14.48 -9.05 -23.69
C LEU A 97 15.05 -10.42 -24.08
N THR A 98 15.40 -10.56 -25.36
CA THR A 98 16.12 -11.74 -25.82
C THR A 98 17.51 -11.81 -25.16
N ALA A 99 18.09 -13.01 -25.10
CA ALA A 99 19.36 -13.25 -24.38
C ALA A 99 20.53 -12.36 -24.86
N ARG A 100 20.54 -11.95 -26.14
CA ARG A 100 21.61 -11.13 -26.73
C ARG A 100 21.63 -9.69 -26.18
N PRO A 101 20.55 -8.89 -26.30
CA PRO A 101 20.42 -7.60 -25.64
C PRO A 101 20.70 -7.66 -24.14
N ARG A 102 20.18 -8.68 -23.44
CA ARG A 102 20.37 -8.84 -22.00
C ARG A 102 21.84 -9.04 -21.63
N TYR A 103 22.55 -9.89 -22.37
CA TYR A 103 24.00 -10.07 -22.20
C TYR A 103 24.75 -8.76 -22.44
N SER A 104 24.50 -8.07 -23.55
CA SER A 104 25.15 -6.80 -23.87
C SER A 104 24.91 -5.75 -22.79
N LEU A 105 23.67 -5.66 -22.28
CA LEU A 105 23.28 -4.73 -21.23
C LEU A 105 24.02 -5.00 -19.91
N MET A 106 24.07 -6.26 -19.47
CA MET A 106 24.77 -6.64 -18.24
C MET A 106 26.27 -6.36 -18.32
N VAL A 107 26.90 -6.67 -19.46
CA VAL A 107 28.33 -6.40 -19.69
C VAL A 107 28.62 -4.90 -19.74
N ASP A 108 27.77 -4.13 -20.43
CA ASP A 108 27.93 -2.66 -20.52
C ASP A 108 27.77 -2.00 -19.15
N TRP A 109 26.82 -2.46 -18.33
CA TRP A 109 26.65 -2.01 -16.96
C TRP A 109 27.86 -2.32 -16.07
N MET A 110 28.44 -3.51 -16.20
CA MET A 110 29.67 -3.85 -15.46
C MET A 110 30.85 -2.92 -15.77
N TYR A 111 30.82 -2.29 -16.95
CA TYR A 111 31.86 -1.39 -17.42
C TYR A 111 31.62 0.07 -17.05
N ARG A 112 30.41 0.57 -17.27
CA ARG A 112 30.12 2.01 -17.19
C ARG A 112 29.81 2.48 -15.78
N GLU A 113 29.05 1.69 -15.03
CA GLU A 113 28.40 2.17 -13.82
C GLU A 113 29.15 1.79 -12.55
N THR A 114 29.12 2.71 -11.59
CA THR A 114 29.45 2.44 -10.19
C THR A 114 28.16 2.14 -9.45
N VAL A 115 28.11 1.01 -8.76
CA VAL A 115 26.95 0.62 -7.94
C VAL A 115 27.23 0.93 -6.48
N ALA A 116 26.18 1.33 -5.76
CA ALA A 116 26.19 1.43 -4.31
C ALA A 116 26.14 0.00 -3.73
N TYR A 117 27.31 -0.54 -3.40
CA TYR A 117 27.43 -1.90 -2.85
C TYR A 117 27.51 -1.86 -1.32
N HIS A 118 26.61 -2.60 -0.69
CA HIS A 118 26.62 -2.89 0.73
C HIS A 118 27.10 -4.33 0.96
N HIS A 119 27.99 -4.53 1.93
CA HIS A 119 28.55 -5.86 2.20
C HIS A 119 27.47 -6.88 2.62
N ASP A 120 26.47 -6.44 3.41
CA ASP A 120 25.45 -7.34 3.95
C ASP A 120 24.18 -7.45 3.09
N PHE A 121 23.87 -6.40 2.31
CA PHE A 121 22.64 -6.35 1.50
C PHE A 121 22.90 -6.50 0.01
N GLY A 122 24.17 -6.45 -0.41
CA GLY A 122 24.57 -6.42 -1.80
C GLY A 122 24.28 -5.06 -2.46
N ALA A 123 23.85 -5.10 -3.72
CA ALA A 123 23.51 -3.90 -4.48
C ALA A 123 22.23 -4.14 -5.28
N GLU A 124 21.52 -3.07 -5.59
CA GLU A 124 20.39 -3.11 -6.51
C GLU A 124 20.76 -2.40 -7.80
N ILE A 125 20.50 -3.06 -8.93
CA ILE A 125 20.76 -2.53 -10.26
C ILE A 125 19.44 -2.34 -11.00
N ASN A 126 19.11 -1.07 -11.22
CA ASN A 126 17.97 -0.65 -12.02
C ASN A 126 18.45 -0.17 -13.38
N PHE A 127 18.33 -1.05 -14.40
CA PHE A 127 18.73 -0.76 -15.78
C PHE A 127 17.99 0.45 -16.39
N CYS A 128 16.90 0.90 -15.78
CA CYS A 128 16.08 2.03 -16.25
C CYS A 128 16.42 3.37 -15.59
N CYS A 129 17.55 3.49 -14.88
CA CYS A 129 17.94 4.71 -14.15
C CYS A 129 18.08 5.97 -15.03
N TYR A 130 18.28 5.83 -16.34
CA TYR A 130 18.41 6.96 -17.28
C TYR A 130 17.09 7.48 -17.83
N ARG A 131 15.96 6.95 -17.37
CA ARG A 131 14.63 7.35 -17.84
C ARG A 131 14.35 8.82 -17.63
N GLU A 132 14.73 9.39 -16.49
CA GLU A 132 14.54 10.81 -16.18
C GLU A 132 15.25 11.74 -17.17
N GLN A 133 16.30 11.24 -17.82
CA GLN A 133 17.06 11.97 -18.85
C GLN A 133 16.46 11.80 -20.26
N GLY A 134 15.29 11.16 -20.37
CA GLY A 134 14.58 10.92 -21.61
C GLY A 134 15.14 9.78 -22.48
N GLY A 135 16.07 8.98 -21.95
CA GLY A 135 16.73 7.91 -22.69
C GLY A 135 16.51 6.54 -22.05
N CYS A 136 15.73 5.67 -22.69
CA CYS A 136 15.69 4.26 -22.32
C CYS A 136 16.87 3.51 -22.99
N PRO A 137 17.81 2.92 -22.24
CA PRO A 137 18.95 2.20 -22.82
C PRO A 137 18.53 0.95 -23.61
N LEU A 138 17.29 0.50 -23.43
CA LEU A 138 16.70 -0.62 -24.18
C LEU A 138 16.16 -0.20 -25.56
N GLY A 139 16.28 1.08 -25.92
CA GLY A 139 15.66 1.68 -27.10
C GLY A 139 14.17 1.89 -26.85
N GLY A 140 13.68 3.13 -26.97
CA GLY A 140 12.27 3.51 -26.70
C GLY A 140 11.24 2.94 -27.68
N GLY A 141 11.28 1.63 -27.93
CA GLY A 141 10.28 0.88 -28.69
C GLY A 141 9.62 -0.21 -27.84
N GLU A 142 8.89 -1.11 -28.51
CA GLU A 142 8.03 -2.18 -27.96
C GLU A 142 8.70 -3.17 -26.96
N ASN A 143 10.01 -3.05 -26.74
CA ASN A 143 10.78 -3.97 -25.91
C ASN A 143 10.91 -3.52 -24.45
N CYS A 144 10.54 -2.28 -24.12
CA CYS A 144 10.61 -1.77 -22.75
C CYS A 144 9.23 -1.84 -22.07
N PHE A 145 9.12 -2.65 -21.01
CA PHE A 145 7.89 -2.79 -20.22
C PHE A 145 7.58 -1.54 -19.38
N CYS A 146 8.57 -0.69 -19.14
CA CYS A 146 8.42 0.47 -18.26
C CYS A 146 7.46 1.52 -18.82
N GLN A 147 7.30 1.60 -20.14
CA GLN A 147 6.29 2.45 -20.76
C GLN A 147 4.90 1.83 -20.60
N GLU A 148 4.72 0.54 -20.88
CA GLU A 148 3.45 -0.15 -20.69
C GLU A 148 2.95 -0.09 -19.23
N VAL A 149 3.85 -0.26 -18.25
CA VAL A 149 3.51 -0.13 -16.83
C VAL A 149 3.08 1.28 -16.48
N GLU A 150 3.76 2.30 -17.01
CA GLU A 150 3.33 3.69 -16.79
C GLU A 150 2.00 3.97 -17.45
N ASP A 151 1.76 3.49 -18.67
CA ASP A 151 0.49 3.65 -19.36
C ASP A 151 -0.66 2.95 -18.59
N ILE A 152 -0.39 1.76 -18.02
CA ILE A 152 -1.34 1.05 -17.15
C ILE A 152 -1.56 1.81 -15.83
N ALA A 153 -0.50 2.30 -15.19
CA ALA A 153 -0.63 3.07 -13.97
C ALA A 153 -1.41 4.36 -14.20
N GLN A 154 -1.09 5.09 -15.27
CA GLN A 154 -1.77 6.32 -15.66
C GLN A 154 -3.24 6.06 -15.97
N SER A 155 -3.55 5.04 -16.79
CA SER A 155 -4.94 4.68 -17.07
C SER A 155 -5.71 4.24 -15.82
N SER A 156 -5.04 3.59 -14.86
CA SER A 156 -5.65 3.22 -13.56
C SER A 156 -5.92 4.45 -12.70
N VAL A 157 -5.01 5.43 -12.67
CA VAL A 157 -5.19 6.71 -11.98
C VAL A 157 -6.34 7.48 -12.63
N ASP A 158 -6.36 7.60 -13.95
CA ASP A 158 -7.41 8.30 -14.70
C ASP A 158 -8.79 7.65 -14.44
N ALA A 159 -8.87 6.31 -14.44
CA ALA A 159 -10.10 5.58 -14.14
C ALA A 159 -10.57 5.79 -12.70
N TRP A 160 -9.64 5.83 -11.74
CA TRP A 160 -9.95 6.13 -10.34
C TRP A 160 -10.44 7.58 -10.17
N GLU A 161 -9.81 8.54 -10.83
CA GLU A 161 -10.23 9.94 -10.82
C GLU A 161 -11.62 10.13 -11.43
N GLU A 162 -11.92 9.44 -12.54
CA GLU A 162 -13.24 9.45 -13.16
C GLU A 162 -14.29 8.81 -12.24
N TYR A 163 -13.97 7.68 -11.61
CA TYR A 163 -14.83 7.07 -10.60
C TYR A 163 -15.10 8.03 -9.44
N HIS A 164 -14.07 8.65 -8.88
CA HIS A 164 -14.22 9.59 -7.77
C HIS A 164 -15.01 10.83 -8.17
N ARG A 165 -14.80 11.35 -9.40
CA ARG A 165 -15.61 12.44 -9.96
C ARG A 165 -17.07 12.04 -10.09
N SER A 166 -17.36 10.81 -10.52
CA SER A 166 -18.73 10.29 -10.61
C SER A 166 -19.42 10.10 -9.25
N GLN A 167 -18.65 9.85 -8.18
CA GLN A 167 -19.15 9.79 -6.80
C GLN A 167 -19.38 11.19 -6.20
N MET A 168 -18.59 12.19 -6.62
CA MET A 168 -18.73 13.59 -6.19
C MET A 168 -19.74 14.39 -7.01
N GLU A 169 -20.05 13.98 -8.23
CA GLU A 169 -21.26 14.45 -8.92
C GLU A 169 -22.43 14.16 -7.99
N GLU A 170 -23.01 15.23 -7.45
CA GLU A 170 -23.99 15.16 -6.36
C GLU A 170 -24.97 14.01 -6.63
N PRO A 171 -25.21 13.12 -5.66
CA PRO A 171 -26.20 12.07 -5.84
C PRO A 171 -27.45 12.76 -6.35
N LYS A 172 -27.89 12.39 -7.57
CA LYS A 172 -29.08 12.99 -8.19
C LYS A 172 -30.15 12.98 -7.13
N ARG A 173 -30.52 14.16 -6.62
CA ARG A 173 -31.49 14.29 -5.54
C ARG A 173 -32.68 13.46 -5.94
N SER A 174 -33.13 12.59 -5.03
CA SER A 174 -34.30 11.78 -5.32
C SER A 174 -35.43 12.73 -5.73
N PRO A 175 -36.30 12.40 -6.70
CA PRO A 175 -37.47 13.21 -6.99
C PRO A 175 -38.31 13.51 -5.73
N VAL A 176 -38.22 12.63 -4.73
CA VAL A 176 -38.83 12.80 -3.41
C VAL A 176 -38.10 13.84 -2.56
N GLU A 177 -36.76 13.87 -2.57
CA GLU A 177 -35.98 14.90 -1.87
C GLU A 177 -36.16 16.27 -2.54
N GLU A 178 -36.16 16.33 -3.87
CA GLU A 178 -36.51 17.56 -4.61
C GLU A 178 -37.90 18.05 -4.24
N PHE A 179 -38.87 17.14 -4.09
CA PHE A 179 -40.22 17.47 -3.65
C PHE A 179 -40.26 17.98 -2.20
N TYR A 180 -39.51 17.39 -1.27
CA TYR A 180 -39.44 17.88 0.11
C TYR A 180 -38.69 19.21 0.24
N ASP A 181 -37.62 19.42 -0.52
CA ASP A 181 -36.93 20.71 -0.57
C ASP A 181 -37.82 21.79 -1.18
N TRP A 182 -38.62 21.44 -2.20
CA TRP A 182 -39.65 22.32 -2.76
C TRP A 182 -40.74 22.66 -1.72
N LEU A 183 -41.24 21.66 -0.99
CA LEU A 183 -42.19 21.88 0.11
C LEU A 183 -41.61 22.80 1.19
N ARG A 184 -40.32 22.65 1.54
CA ARG A 184 -39.64 23.53 2.51
C ARG A 184 -39.39 24.94 1.98
N GLN A 185 -39.32 25.13 0.66
CA GLN A 185 -39.21 26.47 0.06
C GLN A 185 -40.55 27.21 0.02
N ASP A 186 -41.66 26.47 -0.07
CA ASP A 186 -43.03 27.02 -0.05
C ASP A 186 -43.66 27.07 1.35
N GLU A 187 -42.98 26.58 2.39
CA GLU A 187 -43.36 26.91 3.76
C GLU A 187 -43.12 28.41 3.97
N PRO A 188 -44.17 29.25 4.10
CA PRO A 188 -43.97 30.65 4.38
C PRO A 188 -43.17 30.75 5.68
N SER A 189 -42.02 31.42 5.64
CA SER A 189 -41.18 31.67 6.82
C SER A 189 -41.85 32.57 7.88
N GLU A 190 -43.18 32.72 7.79
CA GLU A 190 -44.03 33.59 8.58
C GLU A 190 -44.95 32.81 9.52
N PHE A 191 -44.90 31.47 9.55
CA PHE A 191 -45.21 30.78 10.81
C PHE A 191 -44.00 30.92 11.72
N ASP A 192 -43.79 32.16 12.18
CA ASP A 192 -43.02 32.48 13.37
C ASP A 192 -43.79 31.85 14.52
N TRP A 193 -43.60 30.55 14.73
CA TRP A 193 -43.96 29.91 15.98
C TRP A 193 -43.10 30.60 17.01
N ASP A 194 -43.63 31.68 17.59
CA ASP A 194 -42.95 32.42 18.63
C ASP A 194 -42.84 31.44 19.81
N VAL A 195 -41.70 30.74 19.85
CA VAL A 195 -41.44 29.63 20.78
C VAL A 195 -41.65 30.10 22.21
N ASP A 196 -41.52 31.41 22.45
CA ASP A 196 -41.79 32.05 23.72
C ASP A 196 -43.31 32.18 24.02
N GLU A 197 -44.17 32.52 23.06
CA GLU A 197 -45.63 32.51 23.27
C GLU A 197 -46.16 31.08 23.51
N GLU A 198 -45.64 30.10 22.76
CA GLU A 198 -46.05 28.70 22.95
C GLU A 198 -45.54 28.12 24.28
N ARG A 199 -44.31 28.48 24.67
CA ARG A 199 -43.76 28.13 25.98
C ARG A 199 -44.51 28.82 27.12
N GLU A 200 -44.97 30.06 26.94
CA GLU A 200 -45.83 30.74 27.92
C GLU A 200 -47.21 30.12 27.99
N ALA A 201 -47.82 29.75 26.86
CA ALA A 201 -49.07 29.01 26.81
C ALA A 201 -48.94 27.64 27.49
N TRP A 202 -47.85 26.91 27.25
CA TRP A 202 -47.55 25.65 27.92
C TRP A 202 -47.29 25.83 29.41
N ARG A 203 -46.56 26.88 29.82
CA ARG A 203 -46.38 27.23 31.24
C ARG A 203 -47.70 27.57 31.91
N LYS A 204 -48.59 28.28 31.22
CA LYS A 204 -49.92 28.61 31.73
C LYS A 204 -50.79 27.36 31.85
N PHE A 205 -50.75 26.48 30.85
CA PHE A 205 -51.43 25.18 30.89
C PHE A 205 -50.91 24.30 32.04
N THR A 206 -49.59 24.19 32.21
CA THR A 206 -49.01 23.46 33.35
C THR A 206 -49.33 24.11 34.68
N VAL A 207 -49.33 25.44 34.82
CA VAL A 207 -49.74 26.07 36.09
C VAL A 207 -51.23 25.82 36.40
N GLU A 208 -52.11 25.84 35.40
CA GLU A 208 -53.54 25.60 35.60
C GLU A 208 -53.86 24.11 35.87
N GLU A 209 -53.20 23.18 35.18
CA GLU A 209 -53.37 21.73 35.42
C GLU A 209 -52.60 21.22 36.63
N ASP A 210 -51.42 21.75 36.94
CA ASP A 210 -50.60 21.33 38.09
C ASP A 210 -51.25 21.76 39.42
N VAL A 211 -52.04 22.84 39.45
CA VAL A 211 -52.89 23.18 40.60
C VAL A 211 -53.99 22.12 40.82
N MET A 212 -54.54 21.56 39.75
CA MET A 212 -55.54 20.48 39.83
C MET A 212 -54.90 19.13 40.12
N ALA A 213 -53.69 18.85 39.61
CA ALA A 213 -52.91 17.66 39.90
C ALA A 213 -52.39 17.63 41.34
N TRP A 214 -51.95 18.78 41.89
CA TRP A 214 -51.57 18.91 43.30
C TRP A 214 -52.73 18.61 44.26
N LEU A 215 -53.95 19.04 43.92
CA LEU A 215 -55.15 18.74 44.70
C LEU A 215 -55.52 17.24 44.68
N TYR A 216 -55.10 16.51 43.65
CA TYR A 216 -55.29 15.06 43.56
C TYR A 216 -54.25 14.28 44.38
N PHE A 217 -52.99 14.74 44.41
CA PHE A 217 -51.90 14.07 45.14
C PHE A 217 -51.90 14.33 46.66
N TYR A 218 -52.46 15.44 47.14
CA TYR A 218 -52.48 15.79 48.57
C TYR A 218 -53.78 15.40 49.31
N ARG A 219 -54.47 14.34 48.89
CA ARG A 219 -55.42 13.64 49.77
C ARG A 219 -54.67 12.61 50.61
N PRO A 220 -54.49 12.82 51.94
CA PRO A 220 -53.74 11.89 52.79
C PRO A 220 -54.35 10.49 52.82
N ASP A 221 -55.64 10.37 52.48
CA ASP A 221 -56.42 9.15 52.63
C ASP A 221 -56.29 8.20 51.43
N VAL A 222 -55.71 8.65 50.29
CA VAL A 222 -55.58 7.84 49.06
C VAL A 222 -54.17 7.30 48.88
N ASN A 223 -53.16 7.89 49.53
CA ASN A 223 -51.76 7.53 49.34
C ASN A 223 -51.28 6.33 50.19
N ALA A 224 -52.15 5.79 51.05
CA ALA A 224 -51.81 4.65 51.90
C ALA A 224 -52.03 3.28 51.23
N GLU A 225 -52.80 3.20 50.13
CA GLU A 225 -53.03 1.94 49.41
C GLU A 225 -52.06 1.71 48.23
N LEU A 226 -51.28 2.74 47.84
CA LEU A 226 -50.34 2.68 46.72
C LEU A 226 -48.88 2.41 47.12
N GLN A 227 -48.59 2.26 48.40
CA GLN A 227 -47.30 1.75 48.91
C GLN A 227 -47.36 0.23 49.13
N GLY A 228 -48.05 -0.50 48.24
CA GLY A 228 -47.86 -1.94 48.16
C GLY A 228 -46.41 -2.21 47.77
N ASP A 229 -45.68 -2.93 48.62
CA ASP A 229 -44.28 -3.31 48.43
C ASP A 229 -44.03 -3.72 46.97
N GLU A 230 -43.32 -2.87 46.22
CA GLU A 230 -42.86 -3.24 44.88
C GLU A 230 -41.96 -4.47 45.06
N PRO A 231 -42.26 -5.59 44.37
CA PRO A 231 -41.44 -6.78 44.47
C PRO A 231 -40.03 -6.42 44.01
N GLU A 232 -39.04 -6.68 44.87
CA GLU A 232 -37.64 -6.50 44.50
C GLU A 232 -37.37 -7.30 43.22
N PRO A 233 -36.76 -6.67 42.20
CA PRO A 233 -36.50 -7.33 40.92
C PRO A 233 -35.68 -8.59 41.18
N SER A 234 -36.14 -9.70 40.63
CA SER A 234 -35.49 -10.98 40.81
C SER A 234 -34.25 -11.05 39.91
N PRO A 235 -33.21 -11.82 40.30
CA PRO A 235 -32.00 -11.97 39.49
C PRO A 235 -32.27 -12.50 38.07
N GLU A 236 -33.41 -13.15 37.83
CA GLU A 236 -33.81 -13.69 36.52
C GLU A 236 -34.32 -12.59 35.56
N ASP A 237 -34.68 -11.41 36.06
CA ASP A 237 -35.20 -10.30 35.23
C ASP A 237 -34.11 -9.59 34.40
N PHE A 238 -32.84 -9.96 34.58
CA PHE A 238 -31.68 -9.38 33.88
C PHE A 238 -31.07 -10.26 32.80
N ASP A 239 -31.53 -11.52 32.64
CA ASP A 239 -30.93 -12.49 31.71
C ASP A 239 -31.38 -12.33 30.24
N ASP A 240 -32.40 -11.51 29.95
CA ASP A 240 -32.92 -11.31 28.59
C ASP A 240 -32.26 -10.14 27.83
N PHE A 241 -31.26 -9.47 28.42
CA PHE A 241 -30.52 -8.39 27.74
C PHE A 241 -29.39 -8.97 26.88
N ASP A 242 -29.77 -9.63 25.78
CA ASP A 242 -28.85 -10.12 24.75
C ASP A 242 -28.17 -8.91 24.06
N TRP A 243 -26.99 -8.54 24.55
CA TRP A 243 -26.05 -7.69 23.83
C TRP A 243 -25.56 -8.46 22.60
N PHE A 244 -26.31 -8.39 21.51
CA PHE A 244 -25.90 -8.91 20.20
C PHE A 244 -24.54 -8.31 19.83
N ASP A 245 -23.50 -9.10 20.05
CA ASP A 245 -22.14 -8.83 19.66
C ASP A 245 -22.10 -8.87 18.12
N PHE A 246 -22.16 -7.69 17.50
CA PHE A 246 -21.89 -7.49 16.07
C PHE A 246 -20.40 -7.70 15.78
N ARG A 247 -19.87 -8.89 16.07
CA ARG A 247 -18.67 -9.43 15.41
C ARG A 247 -19.11 -10.37 14.31
N ASN A 248 -19.62 -9.75 13.25
CA ASN A 248 -19.83 -10.42 11.99
C ASN A 248 -18.47 -10.50 11.29
N ASP A 249 -17.60 -11.40 11.78
CA ASP A 249 -16.44 -11.91 11.04
C ASP A 249 -16.99 -12.76 9.88
N LYS A 250 -17.51 -12.09 8.85
CA LYS A 250 -17.63 -12.67 7.52
C LYS A 250 -16.34 -12.33 6.80
N ASP A 251 -15.44 -13.30 6.82
CA ASP A 251 -14.42 -13.47 5.81
C ASP A 251 -15.11 -13.46 4.44
N ASP A 252 -15.12 -12.29 3.80
CA ASP A 252 -15.49 -12.13 2.41
C ASP A 252 -14.43 -12.82 1.55
N GLU A 253 -14.70 -14.10 1.30
CA GLU A 253 -14.09 -14.93 0.28
C GLU A 253 -14.40 -14.31 -1.10
N PHE A 254 -13.60 -13.33 -1.51
CA PHE A 254 -13.64 -12.75 -2.85
C PHE A 254 -13.03 -13.75 -3.85
N PRO A 255 -13.80 -14.32 -4.80
CA PRO A 255 -13.22 -15.14 -5.86
C PRO A 255 -12.56 -14.23 -6.89
N LEU A 256 -11.24 -14.35 -7.03
CA LEU A 256 -10.51 -13.73 -8.13
C LEU A 256 -10.94 -14.36 -9.47
N PRO A 257 -11.26 -13.55 -10.50
CA PRO A 257 -11.57 -14.08 -11.82
C PRO A 257 -10.30 -14.60 -12.51
N PHE A 258 -10.39 -15.86 -12.99
CA PHE A 258 -9.47 -16.46 -13.96
C PHE A 258 -9.78 -16.00 -15.38
#